data_AF-A0A661BAH8-F1
#
_entry.id   AF-A0A661BAH8-F1
#
_cell.length_a   1.000
_cell.length_b   1.000
_cell.length_c   1.000
_cell.angle_alpha   90.00
_cell.angle_beta   90.00
_cell.angle_gamma   90.00
#
_symmetry.space_group_name_H-M   'P 1'
#
loop_
_entity.id
_entity.type
_entity.pdbx_description
1 polymer ?
#
loop_
_entity_poly.entity_id
_entity_poly.type
_entity_poly.pdbx_seq_one_letter_code
_entity_poly.pdbx_strand_id
1 'polypeptide(L)'
;MFGEGKKKFINLKEASEWASKYLNRKVTISNISYLLQYGRIKKYRINGNPLIKIEELKDYYDSYDKEKQWKKKLGEDLNWHLSFVEYKESERTKHVHRLHPYKGKFIPQLVEYFLDSHTDEFKREIYFHKGDIVLDPFCGSGTTNMN
;
A
#
# COMPACT_ATOMS: atom_id res chain seq x y z
N MET A 1 2.69 23.68 -27.21
CA MET A 1 1.72 24.58 -26.54
C MET A 1 0.47 23.79 -26.22
N PHE A 2 0.30 23.31 -24.98
CA PHE A 2 -0.98 22.79 -24.52
C PHE A 2 -1.67 23.92 -23.75
N GLY A 3 -2.71 24.48 -24.37
CA GLY A 3 -3.48 25.60 -23.84
C GLY A 3 -4.22 25.26 -22.55
N GLU A 4 -4.17 26.21 -21.61
CA GLU A 4 -5.21 26.60 -20.66
C GLU A 4 -6.03 25.48 -19.98
N GLY A 5 -5.62 25.11 -18.77
CA GLY A 5 -6.38 25.45 -17.56
C GLY A 5 -7.84 25.01 -17.40
N LYS A 6 -8.36 24.04 -18.17
CA LYS A 6 -9.67 23.44 -17.86
C LYS A 6 -9.54 22.58 -16.60
N LYS A 7 -10.03 23.10 -15.47
CA LYS A 7 -10.35 22.32 -14.25
C LYS A 7 -11.24 21.16 -14.66
N LYS A 8 -10.65 20.00 -14.93
CA LYS A 8 -11.38 18.86 -15.51
C LYS A 8 -12.04 18.10 -14.36
N PHE A 9 -13.36 18.25 -14.26
CA PHE A 9 -14.20 17.48 -13.35
C PHE A 9 -14.58 16.17 -14.02
N ILE A 10 -14.47 15.07 -13.28
CA ILE A 10 -14.77 13.72 -13.74
C ILE A 10 -15.63 12.97 -12.72
N ASN A 11 -16.38 12.00 -13.19
CA ASN A 11 -17.19 11.14 -12.32
C ASN A 11 -16.32 10.06 -11.64
N LEU A 12 -16.94 9.27 -10.73
CA LEU A 12 -16.24 8.22 -9.99
C LEU A 12 -15.59 7.15 -10.88
N LYS A 13 -16.25 6.77 -11.98
CA LYS A 13 -15.76 5.73 -12.89
C LYS A 13 -14.54 6.24 -13.66
N GLU A 14 -14.66 7.43 -14.24
CA GLU A 14 -13.56 8.11 -14.94
C GLU A 14 -12.38 8.35 -14.00
N ALA A 15 -12.63 8.70 -12.73
CA ALA A 15 -11.59 8.88 -11.72
C ALA A 15 -10.86 7.58 -11.40
N SER A 16 -11.60 6.48 -11.32
CA SER A 16 -11.05 5.13 -11.12
C SER A 16 -10.15 4.73 -12.29
N GLU A 17 -10.59 4.95 -13.52
CA GLU A 17 -9.85 4.64 -14.75
C GLU A 17 -8.60 5.54 -14.89
N TRP A 18 -8.77 6.84 -14.69
CA TRP A 18 -7.68 7.80 -14.72
C TRP A 18 -6.62 7.49 -13.67
N ALA A 19 -7.01 7.26 -12.41
CA ALA A 19 -6.08 6.95 -11.33
C ALA A 19 -5.36 5.62 -11.58
N SER A 20 -6.05 4.64 -12.16
CA SER A 20 -5.42 3.35 -12.48
C SER A 20 -4.33 3.50 -13.53
N LYS A 21 -4.60 4.29 -14.57
CA LYS A 21 -3.62 4.61 -15.61
C LYS A 21 -2.48 5.47 -15.06
N TYR A 22 -2.79 6.44 -14.21
CA TYR A 22 -1.82 7.36 -13.63
C TYR A 22 -0.80 6.64 -12.72
N LEU A 23 -1.27 5.70 -11.90
CA LEU A 23 -0.43 4.97 -10.93
C LEU A 23 0.09 3.64 -11.45
N ASN A 24 -0.25 3.27 -12.69
CA ASN A 24 0.06 1.95 -13.26
C ASN A 24 -0.37 0.77 -12.35
N ARG A 25 -1.51 0.90 -11.65
CA ARG A 25 -2.07 -0.14 -10.76
C ARG A 25 -3.60 -0.05 -10.70
N LYS A 26 -4.28 -1.14 -10.36
CA LYS A 26 -5.76 -1.14 -10.27
C LYS A 26 -6.27 -0.28 -9.10
N VAL A 27 -6.93 0.82 -9.42
CA VAL A 27 -7.71 1.67 -8.48
C VAL A 27 -9.19 1.46 -8.77
N THR A 28 -9.97 1.06 -7.77
CA THR A 28 -11.41 0.80 -7.95
C THR A 28 -12.27 2.01 -7.62
N ILE A 29 -13.54 2.00 -8.06
CA ILE A 29 -14.53 3.02 -7.70
C ILE A 29 -14.67 3.14 -6.17
N SER A 30 -14.56 2.02 -5.44
CA SER A 30 -14.60 2.01 -3.98
C SER A 30 -13.40 2.74 -3.36
N ASN A 31 -12.20 2.64 -3.95
CA ASN A 31 -11.04 3.42 -3.51
C ASN A 31 -11.30 4.92 -3.65
N ILE A 32 -11.85 5.35 -4.79
CA ILE A 32 -12.18 6.75 -5.03
C ILE A 32 -13.29 7.24 -4.09
N SER A 33 -14.32 6.41 -3.88
CA SER A 33 -15.43 6.70 -2.97
C SER A 33 -14.95 6.86 -1.53
N TYR A 34 -14.00 6.03 -1.10
CA TYR A 34 -13.33 6.14 0.20
C TYR A 34 -12.64 7.51 0.35
N LEU A 35 -11.92 7.99 -0.68
CA LEU A 35 -11.26 9.30 -0.61
C LEU A 35 -12.27 10.45 -0.38
N LEU A 36 -13.45 10.38 -1.01
CA LEU A 36 -14.51 11.35 -0.83
C LEU A 36 -15.17 11.24 0.54
N GLN A 37 -15.47 10.02 0.99
CA GLN A 37 -16.15 9.75 2.26
C GLN A 37 -15.34 10.27 3.46
N TYR A 38 -14.03 10.09 3.43
CA TYR A 38 -13.13 10.51 4.51
C TYR A 38 -12.50 11.89 4.27
N GLY A 39 -13.02 12.68 3.32
CA GLY A 39 -12.58 14.05 3.05
C GLY A 39 -11.11 14.17 2.62
N ARG A 40 -10.52 13.11 2.06
CA ARG A 40 -9.15 13.12 1.51
C ARG A 40 -9.05 13.96 0.24
N ILE A 41 -10.15 14.02 -0.51
CA ILE A 41 -10.37 14.91 -1.65
C ILE A 41 -11.77 15.51 -1.54
N LYS A 42 -11.96 16.74 -2.02
CA LYS A 42 -13.25 17.45 -1.99
C LYS A 42 -14.25 16.79 -2.91
N LYS A 43 -15.48 16.68 -2.40
CA LYS A 43 -16.65 16.22 -3.15
C LYS A 43 -17.35 17.40 -3.79
N TYR A 44 -17.31 17.48 -5.12
CA TYR A 44 -18.13 18.41 -5.89
C TYR A 44 -19.43 17.71 -6.30
N ARG A 45 -20.48 18.48 -6.54
CA ARG A 45 -21.77 17.97 -7.02
C ARG A 45 -22.26 18.86 -8.15
N ILE A 46 -22.67 18.25 -9.25
CA ILE A 46 -23.46 18.91 -10.30
C ILE A 46 -24.68 18.02 -10.55
N ASN A 47 -25.87 18.59 -10.43
CA ASN A 47 -27.15 17.89 -10.61
C ASN A 47 -27.26 16.59 -9.78
N GLY A 48 -26.77 16.60 -8.54
CA GLY A 48 -26.79 15.44 -7.63
C GLY A 48 -25.67 14.40 -7.83
N ASN A 49 -24.96 14.44 -8.96
CA ASN A 49 -23.90 13.48 -9.27
C ASN A 49 -22.55 13.92 -8.65
N PRO A 50 -21.81 13.01 -7.99
CA PRO A 50 -20.51 13.32 -7.42
C PRO A 50 -19.47 13.53 -8.53
N LEU A 51 -18.74 14.64 -8.42
CA LEU A 51 -17.65 15.00 -9.33
C LEU A 51 -16.36 15.23 -8.56
N ILE A 52 -15.26 14.90 -9.21
CA ILE A 52 -13.90 14.97 -8.69
C ILE A 52 -13.08 15.83 -9.61
N LYS A 53 -12.33 16.77 -9.04
CA LYS A 53 -11.37 17.58 -9.77
C LYS A 53 -10.10 16.75 -10.00
N ILE A 54 -9.69 16.55 -11.26
CA ILE A 54 -8.51 15.72 -11.59
C ILE A 54 -7.26 16.24 -10.89
N GLU A 55 -7.05 17.56 -10.85
CA GLU A 55 -5.86 18.12 -10.23
C GLU A 55 -5.77 17.74 -8.75
N GLU A 56 -6.88 17.76 -8.02
CA GLU A 56 -6.92 17.40 -6.61
C GLU A 56 -6.68 15.91 -6.36
N LEU A 57 -7.21 15.05 -7.25
CA LEU A 57 -6.94 13.63 -7.20
C LEU A 57 -5.46 13.32 -7.49
N LYS A 58 -4.85 14.06 -8.42
CA LYS A 58 -3.42 13.99 -8.72
C LYS A 58 -2.60 14.43 -7.52
N ASP A 59 -2.89 15.61 -6.96
CA ASP A 59 -2.18 16.17 -5.80
C ASP A 59 -2.23 15.20 -4.60
N TYR A 60 -3.39 14.56 -4.37
CA TYR A 60 -3.52 13.54 -3.34
C TYR A 60 -2.54 12.39 -3.56
N TYR A 61 -2.49 11.81 -4.76
CA TYR A 61 -1.60 10.69 -5.02
C TYR A 61 -0.12 11.09 -5.06
N ASP A 62 0.21 12.26 -5.60
CA ASP A 62 1.57 12.80 -5.63
C ASP A 62 2.09 13.08 -4.21
N SER A 63 1.23 13.56 -3.31
CA SER A 63 1.58 13.75 -1.89
C SER A 63 1.89 12.43 -1.18
N TYR A 64 1.32 11.33 -1.68
CA TYR A 64 1.47 9.97 -1.17
C TYR A 64 2.53 9.14 -1.90
N ASP A 65 3.37 9.77 -2.74
CA ASP A 65 4.58 9.16 -3.28
C ASP A 65 5.63 8.98 -2.16
N LYS A 66 5.27 8.11 -1.21
CA LYS A 66 6.08 7.68 -0.09
C LYS A 66 7.36 7.03 -0.62
N GLU A 67 7.33 6.37 -1.77
CA GLU A 67 8.52 5.79 -2.35
C GLU A 67 9.60 6.82 -2.61
N LYS A 68 9.27 7.85 -3.38
CA LYS A 68 10.23 8.89 -3.74
C LYS A 68 10.63 9.75 -2.54
N GLN A 69 9.71 10.02 -1.62
CA GLN A 69 10.01 10.76 -0.39
C GLN A 69 10.86 9.97 0.59
N TRP A 70 10.64 8.66 0.73
CA TRP A 70 11.38 7.80 1.65
C TRP A 70 12.76 7.44 1.09
N LYS A 71 12.88 7.17 -0.21
CA LYS A 71 14.18 7.02 -0.89
C LYS A 71 15.04 8.28 -0.71
N LYS A 72 14.44 9.47 -0.82
CA LYS A 72 15.15 10.76 -0.60
C LYS A 72 15.57 10.99 0.87
N LYS A 73 14.82 10.48 1.84
CA LYS A 73 15.08 10.69 3.28
C LYS A 73 15.98 9.63 3.92
N LEU A 74 15.88 8.38 3.47
CA LEU A 74 16.53 7.22 4.11
C LEU A 74 17.72 6.68 3.31
N GLY A 75 17.95 7.18 2.09
CA GLY A 75 19.07 6.77 1.24
C GLY A 75 18.79 5.47 0.47
N GLU A 76 19.80 5.01 -0.27
CA GLU A 76 19.75 3.75 -1.05
C GLU A 76 19.79 2.49 -0.16
N ASP A 77 20.13 2.64 1.13
CA ASP A 77 20.18 1.55 2.11
C ASP A 77 18.79 1.04 2.55
N LEU A 78 17.70 1.69 2.13
CA LEU A 78 16.35 1.22 2.42
C LEU A 78 15.98 0.07 1.48
N ASN A 79 15.94 -1.16 2.01
CA ASN A 79 15.47 -2.32 1.26
C ASN A 79 13.98 -2.16 0.90
N TRP A 80 13.73 -1.71 -0.33
CA TRP A 80 12.37 -1.56 -0.87
C TRP A 80 11.64 -2.88 -1.02
N HIS A 81 12.36 -3.99 -1.19
CA HIS A 81 11.80 -5.34 -1.26
C HIS A 81 11.10 -5.73 0.05
N LEU A 82 11.68 -5.34 1.19
CA LEU A 82 11.11 -5.60 2.53
C LEU A 82 10.00 -4.60 2.93
N SER A 83 9.66 -3.65 2.06
CA SER A 83 8.57 -2.70 2.34
C SER A 83 7.18 -3.29 2.11
N PHE A 84 7.08 -4.40 1.36
CA PHE A 84 5.82 -5.07 0.97
C PHE A 84 4.78 -4.08 0.44
N VAL A 85 5.23 -3.06 -0.27
CA VAL A 85 4.43 -1.95 -0.80
C VAL A 85 3.49 -2.41 -1.92
N GLU A 86 3.89 -3.45 -2.65
CA GLU A 86 3.19 -4.09 -3.74
C GLU A 86 1.97 -4.89 -3.24
N TYR A 87 2.03 -5.39 -2.00
CA TYR A 87 0.94 -6.11 -1.37
C TYR A 87 -0.10 -5.14 -0.79
N LYS A 88 -1.37 -5.40 -1.08
CA LYS A 88 -2.49 -4.68 -0.47
C LYS A 88 -2.52 -4.95 1.02
N GLU A 89 -3.10 -4.03 1.79
CA GLU A 89 -3.29 -4.24 3.23
C GLU A 89 -4.00 -5.56 3.54
N SER A 90 -5.02 -5.93 2.76
CA SER A 90 -5.72 -7.21 2.88
C SER A 90 -4.80 -8.43 2.77
N GLU A 91 -3.77 -8.35 1.92
CA GLU A 91 -2.78 -9.41 1.69
C GLU A 91 -1.72 -9.41 2.80
N ARG A 92 -1.30 -8.24 3.27
CA ARG A 92 -0.40 -8.10 4.44
C ARG A 92 -1.05 -8.52 5.76
N THR A 93 -2.37 -8.52 5.84
CA THR A 93 -3.13 -8.89 7.05
C THR A 93 -3.90 -10.20 6.91
N LYS A 94 -3.65 -11.01 5.86
CA LYS A 94 -4.46 -12.18 5.50
C LYS A 94 -4.67 -13.20 6.63
N HIS A 95 -3.71 -13.33 7.55
CA HIS A 95 -3.75 -14.28 8.66
C HIS A 95 -3.98 -13.64 10.02
N VAL A 96 -4.32 -12.35 10.07
CA VAL A 96 -4.38 -11.63 11.35
C VAL A 96 -5.74 -10.98 11.57
N HIS A 97 -6.42 -11.40 12.64
CA HIS A 97 -7.73 -10.89 13.02
C HIS A 97 -7.72 -9.37 13.31
N ARG A 98 -8.86 -8.71 13.07
CA ARG A 98 -9.03 -7.26 13.29
C ARG A 98 -9.74 -6.90 14.61
N LEU A 99 -9.96 -7.88 15.50
CA LEU A 99 -10.70 -7.71 16.75
C LEU A 99 -10.11 -6.64 17.70
N HIS A 100 -8.79 -6.38 17.66
CA HIS A 100 -8.16 -5.31 18.41
C HIS A 100 -6.90 -4.76 17.70
N PRO A 101 -6.56 -3.47 17.84
CA PRO A 101 -5.34 -2.91 17.26
C PRO A 101 -4.09 -3.51 17.92
N TYR A 102 -3.36 -4.34 17.19
CA TYR A 102 -2.08 -4.91 17.65
C TYR A 102 -0.93 -4.05 17.12
N LYS A 103 -0.31 -3.25 18.01
CA LYS A 103 0.73 -2.27 17.64
C LYS A 103 2.06 -2.91 17.19
N GLY A 104 2.26 -4.21 17.45
CA GLY A 104 3.44 -4.99 17.05
C GLY A 104 3.15 -6.04 15.97
N LYS A 105 2.20 -5.77 15.07
CA LYS A 105 1.80 -6.72 14.02
C LYS A 105 2.86 -6.75 12.92
N PHE A 106 3.79 -7.70 12.99
CA PHE A 106 4.71 -7.97 11.90
C PHE A 106 3.96 -8.50 10.67
N ILE A 107 4.43 -8.12 9.49
CA ILE A 107 3.91 -8.60 8.21
C ILE A 107 4.35 -10.07 8.09
N PRO A 108 3.44 -11.06 7.96
CA PRO A 108 3.83 -12.47 7.90
C PRO A 108 4.86 -12.79 6.81
N GLN A 109 4.79 -12.07 5.69
CA GLN A 109 5.75 -12.16 4.59
C GLN A 109 7.19 -11.80 5.00
N LEU A 110 7.38 -10.93 6.00
CA LEU A 110 8.71 -10.60 6.53
C LEU A 110 9.31 -11.78 7.28
N VAL A 111 8.49 -12.51 8.02
CA VAL A 111 8.94 -13.70 8.74
C VAL A 111 9.28 -14.80 7.73
N GLU A 112 8.45 -14.98 6.70
CA GLU A 112 8.69 -15.93 5.60
C GLU A 112 10.04 -15.70 4.93
N TYR A 113 10.32 -14.43 4.58
CA TYR A 113 11.58 -14.00 3.98
C TYR A 113 12.81 -14.46 4.77
N PHE A 114 12.75 -14.39 6.11
CA PHE A 114 13.87 -14.80 6.96
C PHE A 114 13.95 -16.32 7.19
N LEU A 115 12.82 -17.02 7.19
CA LEU A 115 12.77 -18.46 7.47
C LEU A 115 13.08 -19.35 6.27
N ASP A 116 12.84 -18.89 5.05
CA ASP A 116 13.09 -19.72 3.87
C ASP A 116 14.59 -19.83 3.53
N SER A 117 14.91 -20.54 2.44
CA SER A 117 16.28 -20.77 2.00
C SER A 117 16.78 -19.82 0.91
N HIS A 118 16.01 -18.80 0.47
CA HIS A 118 16.50 -17.90 -0.57
C HIS A 118 17.56 -16.94 -0.02
N THR A 119 18.42 -16.43 -0.91
CA THR A 119 19.40 -15.39 -0.61
C THR A 119 19.29 -14.28 -1.65
N ASP A 120 19.61 -13.06 -1.27
CA ASP A 120 19.65 -11.90 -2.15
C ASP A 120 20.77 -10.91 -1.70
N GLU A 121 20.77 -9.71 -2.26
CA GLU A 121 21.74 -8.65 -1.92
C GLU A 121 21.75 -8.22 -0.43
N PHE A 122 20.66 -8.50 0.31
CA PHE A 122 20.46 -8.20 1.72
C PHE A 122 20.51 -9.44 2.62
N LYS A 123 19.80 -10.52 2.28
CA LYS A 123 19.89 -11.83 2.93
C LYS A 123 21.03 -12.62 2.29
N ARG A 124 22.24 -12.35 2.76
CA ARG A 124 23.49 -12.89 2.18
C ARG A 124 23.76 -14.35 2.55
N GLU A 125 23.02 -14.89 3.50
CA GLU A 125 23.15 -16.25 3.98
C GLU A 125 21.80 -16.81 4.43
N ILE A 126 21.72 -18.13 4.54
CA ILE A 126 20.54 -18.83 5.04
C ILE A 126 20.62 -18.82 6.58
N TYR A 127 19.63 -18.23 7.24
CA TYR A 127 19.61 -18.10 8.71
C TYR A 127 19.04 -19.33 9.42
N PHE A 128 18.15 -20.07 8.76
CA PHE A 128 17.49 -21.25 9.31
C PHE A 128 17.52 -22.40 8.32
N HIS A 129 17.79 -23.59 8.83
CA HIS A 129 17.79 -24.83 8.08
C HIS A 129 16.59 -25.70 8.46
N LYS A 130 16.21 -26.59 7.55
CA LYS A 130 15.14 -27.55 7.80
C LYS A 130 15.50 -28.41 9.00
N GLY A 131 14.66 -28.35 10.04
CA GLY A 131 14.88 -29.05 11.30
C GLY A 131 15.24 -28.12 12.47
N ASP A 132 15.55 -26.85 12.19
CA ASP A 132 15.78 -25.87 13.25
C ASP A 132 14.48 -25.57 14.01
N ILE A 133 14.63 -25.34 15.32
CA ILE A 133 13.53 -25.01 16.21
C ILE A 133 13.47 -23.49 16.38
N VAL A 134 12.42 -22.87 15.85
CA VAL A 134 12.14 -21.45 16.05
C VAL A 134 11.22 -21.27 17.25
N LEU A 135 11.72 -20.60 18.30
CA LEU A 135 10.94 -20.28 19.49
C LEU A 135 10.31 -18.90 19.33
N ASP A 136 8.98 -18.87 19.18
CA ASP A 136 8.19 -17.64 19.23
C ASP A 136 7.43 -17.55 20.56
N PRO A 137 8.00 -16.91 21.60
CA PRO A 137 7.34 -16.76 22.89
C PRO A 137 6.14 -15.79 22.84
N PHE A 138 5.89 -15.13 21.71
CA PHE A 138 4.80 -14.17 21.50
C PHE A 138 3.79 -14.64 20.42
N CYS A 139 3.72 -15.96 20.18
CA CYS A 139 2.88 -16.63 19.17
C CYS A 139 1.42 -16.13 19.11
N GLY A 140 0.85 -15.67 20.24
CA GLY A 140 -0.31 -14.77 20.33
C GLY A 140 -1.25 -14.72 19.11
N SER A 141 -1.40 -13.55 18.47
CA SER A 141 -2.38 -13.32 17.39
C SER A 141 -2.08 -14.03 16.04
N GLY A 142 -1.21 -15.04 16.02
CA GLY A 142 -0.92 -15.85 14.82
C GLY A 142 -0.05 -15.15 13.76
N THR A 143 0.74 -14.13 14.14
CA THR A 143 1.60 -13.40 13.18
C THR A 143 2.76 -14.23 12.64
N THR A 144 3.13 -15.30 13.34
CA THR A 144 4.21 -16.24 12.98
C THR A 144 3.66 -17.56 12.44
N ASN A 145 2.34 -17.74 12.38
CA ASN A 145 1.74 -18.93 11.78
C ASN A 145 1.87 -18.87 10.25
N MET A 146 2.88 -19.57 9.76
CA MET A 146 3.00 -19.96 8.36
C MET A 146 2.61 -21.43 8.25
N ASN A 147 1.57 -21.69 7.45
CA ASN A 147 1.25 -23.03 6.96
C ASN A 147 1.96 -23.24 5.62
#